data_AF-A0A4P9ZTB0-F1
#
_entry.id   AF-A0A4P9ZTB0-F1
#
_cell.length_a   1.000
_cell.length_b   1.000
_cell.length_c   1.000
_cell.angle_alpha   90.00
_cell.angle_beta   90.00
_cell.angle_gamma   90.00
#
_symmetry.space_group_name_H-M   'P 1'
#
loop_
_entity.id
_entity.type
_entity.pdbx_description
1 polymer ?
#
loop_
_entity_poly.entity_id
_entity_poly.type
_entity_poly.pdbx_seq_one_letter_code
_entity_poly.pdbx_strand_id
1 'polypeptide(L)' 'FPCPVEGCGVRFNRAEHVQRHYKSIHLKVRPFECPEPGCGKVFSRTDNLTQHRNTH' A
#
# COMPACT_ATOMS: atom_id res chain seq x y z
N PHE A 1 0.84 2.16 18.17
CA PHE A 1 0.41 0.86 17.63
C PHE A 1 1.58 0.16 16.95
N PRO A 2 2.08 -0.95 17.50
CA PRO A 2 3.15 -1.75 16.89
C PRO A 2 2.64 -2.62 15.74
N CYS A 3 3.52 -2.94 14.79
CA CYS A 3 3.27 -3.98 13.78
C CYS A 3 3.18 -5.35 14.46
N PRO A 4 2.20 -6.22 14.11
CA PRO A 4 2.05 -7.53 14.73
C PRO A 4 3.07 -8.57 14.24
N VAL A 5 3.89 -8.24 13.24
CA VAL A 5 4.89 -9.17 12.69
C VAL A 5 6.13 -9.18 13.56
N GLU A 6 6.48 -10.37 14.06
CA GLU A 6 7.71 -10.57 14.83
C GLU A 6 8.94 -10.16 14.00
N GLY A 7 9.84 -9.40 14.62
CA GLY A 7 11.06 -8.88 13.98
C GLY A 7 10.87 -7.63 13.11
N CYS A 8 9.65 -7.16 12.83
CA CYS A 8 9.46 -5.92 12.06
C CYS A 8 9.82 -4.66 12.86
N GLY A 9 9.47 -4.62 14.14
CA GLY A 9 9.80 -3.52 15.07
C GLY A 9 9.13 -2.17 14.75
N VAL A 10 8.44 -2.03 13.62
CA VAL A 10 7.80 -0.79 13.18
C VAL A 10 6.62 -0.42 14.09
N ARG A 11 6.51 0.85 14.45
CA ARG A 11 5.42 1.40 15.26
C ARG A 11 4.86 2.66 14.61
N PHE A 12 3.53 2.80 14.66
CA PHE A 12 2.81 3.97 14.17
C PHE A 12 2.00 4.61 15.29
N ASN A 13 1.70 5.90 15.13
CA ASN A 13 0.85 6.66 16.04
C ASN A 13 -0.65 6.33 15.90
N ARG A 14 -1.06 5.66 14.81
CA ARG A 14 -2.45 5.28 14.52
C ARG A 14 -2.57 3.85 14.01
N ALA A 15 -3.70 3.21 14.28
CA ALA A 15 -3.95 1.81 13.94
C ALA A 15 -4.10 1.60 12.42
N GLU A 16 -4.73 2.53 11.71
CA GLU A 16 -4.90 2.42 10.25
C GLU A 16 -3.55 2.43 9.52
N HIS A 17 -2.54 3.12 10.08
CA HIS A 17 -1.19 3.13 9.52
C HIS A 17 -0.48 1.79 9.69
N VAL A 18 -0.67 1.11 10.83
CA VAL A 18 -0.17 -0.26 11.03
C VAL A 18 -0.82 -1.20 10.03
N GLN A 19 -2.15 -1.15 9.90
CA GLN A 19 -2.88 -2.04 9.00
C GLN A 19 -2.46 -1.83 7.54
N ARG A 20 -2.28 -0.58 7.11
CA ARG A 20 -1.76 -0.24 5.79
C ARG A 20 -0.37 -0.82 5.57
N HIS A 21 0.56 -0.59 6.50
CA HIS A 21 1.91 -1.14 6.44
C HIS A 21 1.89 -2.68 6.36
N TYR A 22 1.08 -3.33 7.20
CA TYR A 22 0.96 -4.78 7.22
C TYR A 22 0.49 -5.33 5.87
N LYS A 23 -0.57 -4.76 5.30
CA LYS A 23 -1.09 -5.16 3.99
C LYS A 23 -0.08 -4.93 2.87
N SER A 24 0.63 -3.80 2.87
CA SER A 24 1.53 -3.43 1.77
C SER A 24 2.89 -4.12 1.82
N ILE A 25 3.46 -4.31 3.01
CA ILE A 25 4.83 -4.82 3.19
C ILE A 25 4.84 -6.32 3.45
N HIS A 26 3.98 -6.80 4.34
CA HIS A 26 4.00 -8.21 4.75
C HIS A 26 3.11 -9.08 3.86
N LEU A 27 1.89 -8.64 3.57
CA LEU A 27 1.00 -9.37 2.66
C LEU A 27 1.23 -9.05 1.18
N LYS A 28 2.03 -8.01 0.87
CA LYS A 28 2.30 -7.51 -0.49
C LYS A 28 1.04 -7.27 -1.32
N VAL A 29 -0.08 -6.95 -0.67
CA VAL A 29 -1.37 -6.75 -1.34
C VAL A 29 -1.34 -5.42 -2.09
N ARG A 30 -1.63 -5.49 -3.39
CA ARG A 30 -1.71 -4.33 -4.30
C ARG A 30 -3.04 -4.37 -5.04
N PRO A 31 -4.14 -3.98 -4.37
CA PRO A 31 -5.47 -4.17 -4.91
C PRO A 31 -5.85 -3.09 -5.93
N PHE A 32 -5.02 -2.06 -6.11
CA PHE A 32 -5.32 -0.91 -6.94
C PHE A 32 -4.56 -1.03 -8.26
N GLU A 33 -5.21 -1.54 -9.28
CA GLU A 33 -4.67 -1.61 -10.63
C GLU A 33 -4.97 -0.31 -11.41
N CYS A 34 -4.04 0.10 -12.26
CA CYS A 34 -4.24 1.22 -13.16
C CYS A 34 -5.25 0.82 -14.26
N PRO A 35 -6.37 1.55 -14.40
CA PRO A 35 -7.39 1.23 -15.39
C PRO A 35 -6.97 1.59 -16.83
N GLU A 36 -5.85 2.28 -17.01
CA GLU A 36 -5.38 2.69 -18.34
C GLU A 36 -4.95 1.48 -19.19
N PRO A 37 -5.51 1.33 -20.40
CA PRO A 37 -5.21 0.20 -21.26
C PRO A 37 -3.72 0.17 -21.63
N GLY A 38 -3.07 -0.97 -21.40
CA GLY A 38 -1.64 -1.16 -21.66
C GLY A 38 -0.70 -0.72 -20.53
N CYS A 39 -1.20 -0.16 -19.42
CA CYS A 39 -0.35 0.21 -18.28
C CYS A 39 -0.01 -0.98 -17.37
N GLY A 40 -1.04 -1.73 -16.91
CA GLY A 40 -0.88 -2.92 -16.06
C GLY A 40 -0.21 -2.68 -14.70
N LYS A 41 0.01 -1.43 -14.30
CA LYS A 41 0.68 -1.10 -13.02
C LYS A 41 -0.29 -1.27 -11.85
N VAL A 42 0.20 -1.91 -10.78
CA VAL A 42 -0.55 -2.14 -9.53
C VAL A 42 0.08 -1.43 -8.34
N PHE A 43 -0.77 -0.89 -7.47
CA PHE A 43 -0.41 -0.08 -6.32
C PHE A 43 -1.02 -0.64 -5.04
N SER A 44 -0.30 -0.47 -3.92
CA SER A 44 -0.79 -0.84 -2.58
C SER A 44 -1.70 0.22 -1.95
N ARG A 45 -1.80 1.41 -2.55
CA ARG A 45 -2.60 2.52 -2.04
C ARG A 45 -3.26 3.30 -3.18
N THR A 46 -4.45 3.82 -2.90
CA THR A 46 -5.23 4.62 -3.84
C THR A 46 -4.58 5.95 -4.17
N ASP A 47 -3.96 6.63 -3.20
CA ASP A 47 -3.30 7.92 -3.44
C ASP A 47 -2.10 7.78 -4.39
N ASN A 48 -1.34 6.68 -4.26
CA ASN A 48 -0.28 6.36 -5.21
C ASN A 48 -0.84 6.08 -6.62
N LEU A 49 -1.96 5.36 -6.72
CA LEU A 49 -2.64 5.14 -8.01
C LEU A 49 -3.11 6.48 -8.61
N THR A 50 -3.75 7.34 -7.81
CA THR A 50 -4.22 8.65 -8.28
C THR A 50 -3.08 9.53 -8.76
N GLN A 51 -1.98 9.59 -8.02
CA GLN A 51 -0.79 10.32 -8.45
C GLN A 51 -0.22 9.73 -9.75
N HIS A 52 -0.12 8.41 -9.84
CA HIS A 52 0.34 7.75 -11.05
C HIS A 52 -0.58 8.06 -12.24
N ARG A 53 -1.90 8.09 -12.06
CA ARG A 53 -2.85 8.41 -13.13
C ARG A 53 -2.61 9.79 -13.74
N ASN A 54 -2.12 10.75 -12.96
CA ASN A 54 -1.76 12.08 -13.45
C ASN A 54 -0.47 12.11 -14.28
N THR A 55 0.27 11.00 -14.36
CA THR A 55 1.52 10.88 -15.14
C THR A 55 1.33 10.18 -16.49
N HIS A 56 0.11 9.74 -16.79
CA HIS A 56 -0.29 9.34 -18.14
C HIS A 56 -0.48 10.57 -19.01
#